data_AF-A0A349SE48-F1
#
_entry.id   AF-A0A349SE48-F1
#
_cell.length_a   1.000
_cell.length_b   1.000
_cell.length_c   1.000
_cell.angle_alpha   90.00
_cell.angle_beta   90.00
_cell.angle_gamma   90.00
#
_symmetry.space_group_name_H-M   'P 1'
#
loop_
_entity.id
_entity.type
_entity.pdbx_description
1 polymer ?
#
loop_
_entity_poly.entity_id
_entity_poly.type
_entity_poly.pdbx_seq_one_letter_code
_entity_poly.pdbx_strand_id
1 'polypeptide(L)'
;ADAARRVGVPVYRGHVVTAVKSGFSGVNRINIGRLSADGRSVVAHKGSIECDVLAMSGGWNPTVHLHAQSGGRPVFDEAKACFLPGFSVQAERSTGACAGEFDLSLCLVRAVEAAFEALRQVGIDPVTVDTPGTAQHTEAPLRALWSIPGDRAMPRGKKFVDYQNDTTEADIRLAAREGYRSIEHVKRYTALGFGTDQGKLGNVNGMAILADALGQSPSAIGTTTYRPNYTPVTFGAIAGRAVGEVLFDPIRRTPMHEWHVENGAAFEDVGQWKRPWYYPLRGEDREKAVSRECLATRHSVGILDASTLGKIEITGRDAAELLDRIYTNAWKSLPVGRCRYGLMLGEDGMVMDDGVTSRLSEHRYLMTTTTGGAAHVLNWLERWLQTEWPELKVFLTSVTDRWAVTSIAGPKSRELLESLSEGIDCSPEALPFMSFCEGRVAGIAARVFRISFSGEVAYEINVSADQGLLLWRTVMEAGKSFGITPYGTDAMHVLRAEKGYVIV
;
A
#
# COMPACT_ATOMS: atom_id res chain seq x y z
N ALA A 1 -50.17 -5.70 20.01
CA ALA A 1 -51.18 -4.70 20.47
C ALA A 1 -52.16 -5.28 21.49
N ASP A 2 -52.84 -6.39 21.19
CA ASP A 2 -53.87 -6.91 22.11
C ASP A 2 -53.29 -7.52 23.39
N ALA A 3 -52.10 -8.11 23.32
CA ALA A 3 -51.35 -8.52 24.51
C ALA A 3 -51.04 -7.32 25.45
N ALA A 4 -50.60 -6.19 24.90
CA ALA A 4 -50.32 -4.97 25.67
C ALA A 4 -51.60 -4.41 26.33
N ARG A 5 -52.72 -4.41 25.60
CA ARG A 5 -54.02 -4.01 26.17
C ARG A 5 -54.49 -4.92 27.28
N ARG A 6 -54.26 -6.24 27.18
CA ARG A 6 -54.62 -7.21 28.23
C ARG A 6 -53.90 -6.94 29.56
N VAL A 7 -52.70 -6.37 29.52
CA VAL A 7 -51.95 -5.98 30.72
C VAL A 7 -52.15 -4.50 31.09
N GLY A 8 -53.16 -3.83 30.53
CA GLY A 8 -53.55 -2.47 30.90
C GLY A 8 -52.74 -1.35 30.20
N VAL A 9 -51.88 -1.67 29.23
CA VAL A 9 -51.12 -0.65 28.50
C VAL A 9 -52.01 0.04 27.46
N PRO A 10 -52.13 1.38 27.46
CA PRO A 10 -52.88 2.12 26.46
C PRO A 10 -52.27 1.94 25.06
N VAL A 11 -53.11 1.60 24.06
CA VAL A 11 -52.67 1.45 22.66
C VAL A 11 -53.54 2.29 21.73
N TYR A 12 -52.92 3.32 21.16
CA TYR A 12 -53.53 4.26 20.23
C TYR A 12 -53.27 3.86 18.77
N ARG A 13 -54.04 2.89 18.25
CA ARG A 13 -53.91 2.42 16.86
C ARG A 13 -54.19 3.56 15.87
N GLY A 14 -53.40 3.62 14.78
CA GLY A 14 -53.54 4.64 13.74
C GLY A 14 -53.16 6.06 14.17
N HIS A 15 -52.51 6.21 15.33
CA HIS A 15 -51.97 7.49 15.79
C HIS A 15 -50.45 7.52 15.59
N VAL A 16 -49.91 8.73 15.45
CA VAL A 16 -48.47 9.01 15.40
C VAL A 16 -48.12 10.15 16.35
N VAL A 17 -46.84 10.22 16.72
CA VAL A 17 -46.29 11.40 17.39
C VAL A 17 -46.16 12.51 16.36
N THR A 18 -46.86 13.62 16.60
CA THR A 18 -46.90 14.76 15.68
C THR A 18 -45.93 15.85 16.09
N ALA A 19 -45.70 16.01 17.39
CA ALA A 19 -44.71 16.95 17.92
C ALA A 19 -44.09 16.43 19.21
N VAL A 20 -42.85 16.84 19.47
CA VAL A 20 -42.11 16.58 20.71
C VAL A 20 -41.79 17.92 21.34
N LYS A 21 -42.04 18.06 22.65
CA LYS A 21 -41.56 19.18 23.45
C LYS A 21 -40.45 18.66 24.36
N SER A 22 -39.33 19.37 24.33
CA SER A 22 -38.12 19.08 25.09
C SER A 22 -37.58 20.37 25.73
N GLY A 23 -36.72 20.20 26.73
CA GLY A 23 -35.93 21.26 27.33
C GLY A 23 -34.48 20.80 27.51
N PHE A 24 -33.70 21.52 28.31
CA PHE A 24 -32.31 21.16 28.60
C PHE A 24 -32.16 19.75 29.19
N SER A 25 -33.14 19.31 29.98
CA SER A 25 -33.16 17.98 30.63
C SER A 25 -33.72 16.85 29.75
N GLY A 26 -33.97 17.10 28.46
CA GLY A 26 -34.51 16.10 27.53
C GLY A 26 -35.98 16.28 27.19
N VAL A 27 -36.62 15.20 26.72
CA VAL A 27 -38.04 15.19 26.35
C VAL A 27 -38.90 15.37 27.60
N ASN A 28 -39.98 16.14 27.51
CA ASN A 28 -40.96 16.26 28.60
C ASN A 28 -42.38 15.87 28.16
N ARG A 29 -42.70 16.00 26.87
CA ARG A 29 -44.05 15.76 26.38
C ARG A 29 -44.06 15.46 24.89
N ILE A 30 -44.99 14.60 24.49
CA ILE A 30 -45.34 14.34 23.09
C ILE A 30 -46.78 14.75 22.80
N ASN A 31 -47.05 15.13 21.56
CA ASN A 31 -48.39 15.29 21.02
C ASN A 31 -48.70 14.11 20.10
N ILE A 32 -49.93 13.60 20.17
CA ILE A 32 -50.38 12.50 19.31
C ILE A 32 -51.59 12.90 18.45
N GLY A 33 -51.56 12.48 17.19
CA GLY A 33 -52.62 12.72 16.21
C GLY A 33 -53.00 11.45 15.48
N ARG A 34 -54.28 11.31 15.13
CA ARG A 34 -54.79 10.21 14.32
C ARG A 34 -54.53 10.51 12.84
N LEU A 35 -53.89 9.57 12.15
CA LEU A 35 -53.68 9.65 10.71
C LEU A 35 -54.95 9.27 9.93
N SER A 36 -55.09 9.84 8.74
CA SER A 36 -55.98 9.35 7.71
C SER A 36 -55.63 7.91 7.30
N ALA A 37 -56.56 7.23 6.64
CA ALA A 37 -56.35 5.86 6.16
C ALA A 37 -55.17 5.77 5.17
N ASP A 38 -55.02 6.77 4.29
CA ASP A 38 -53.90 6.89 3.35
C ASP A 38 -52.61 7.42 3.98
N GLY A 39 -52.67 7.94 5.21
CA GLY A 39 -51.50 8.42 5.97
C GLY A 39 -50.98 9.78 5.55
N ARG A 40 -51.69 10.47 4.66
CA ARG A 40 -51.27 11.75 4.08
C ARG A 40 -51.69 12.96 4.91
N SER A 41 -52.56 12.79 5.90
CA SER A 41 -53.01 13.89 6.77
C SER A 41 -53.28 13.43 8.20
N VAL A 42 -53.27 14.38 9.14
CA VAL A 42 -53.74 14.19 10.52
C VAL A 42 -55.21 14.62 10.57
N VAL A 43 -56.10 13.68 10.88
CA VAL A 43 -57.56 13.90 10.84
C VAL A 43 -58.16 14.26 12.21
N ALA A 44 -57.45 13.97 13.30
CA ALA A 44 -57.87 14.35 14.65
C ALA A 44 -56.68 14.46 15.59
N HIS A 45 -56.66 15.48 16.44
CA HIS A 45 -55.67 15.65 17.51
C HIS A 45 -56.20 15.02 18.80
N LYS A 46 -55.42 14.14 19.43
CA LYS A 46 -55.84 13.43 20.65
C LYS A 46 -55.33 14.09 21.95
N GLY A 47 -54.44 15.07 21.83
CA GLY A 47 -53.84 15.79 22.94
C GLY A 47 -52.40 15.40 23.19
N SER A 48 -51.91 15.69 24.39
CA SER A 48 -50.53 15.48 24.77
C SER A 48 -50.35 14.43 25.87
N ILE A 49 -49.20 13.76 25.86
CA ILE A 49 -48.77 12.80 26.88
C ILE A 49 -47.45 13.31 27.44
N GLU A 50 -47.39 13.53 28.75
CA GLU A 50 -46.14 13.84 29.45
C GLU A 50 -45.28 12.57 29.49
N CYS A 51 -44.02 12.68 29.09
CA CYS A 51 -43.05 11.59 29.07
C CYS A 51 -41.62 12.14 29.03
N ASP A 52 -40.70 11.43 29.67
CA ASP A 52 -39.26 11.70 29.64
C ASP A 52 -38.53 10.94 28.52
N VAL A 53 -39.11 9.83 28.06
CA VAL A 53 -38.55 8.97 27.01
C VAL A 53 -39.56 8.71 25.90
N LEU A 54 -39.11 8.82 24.65
CA LEU A 54 -39.83 8.35 23.47
C LEU A 54 -39.04 7.23 22.79
N ALA A 55 -39.45 5.98 22.99
CA ALA A 55 -38.92 4.84 22.26
C ALA A 55 -39.55 4.78 20.87
N MET A 56 -38.73 4.94 19.83
CA MET A 56 -39.17 4.94 18.43
C MET A 56 -38.87 3.60 17.75
N SER A 57 -39.87 3.03 17.08
CA SER A 57 -39.70 1.89 16.19
C SER A 57 -40.34 2.22 14.85
N GLY A 58 -39.48 2.51 13.86
CA GLY A 58 -39.89 2.90 12.49
C GLY A 58 -39.77 1.77 11.47
N GLY A 59 -39.43 0.56 11.91
CA GLY A 59 -39.03 -0.55 11.05
C GLY A 59 -37.54 -0.90 11.18
N TRP A 60 -37.05 -1.74 10.28
CA TRP A 60 -35.70 -2.29 10.30
C TRP A 60 -34.95 -1.94 9.02
N ASN A 61 -33.66 -1.63 9.15
CA ASN A 61 -32.74 -1.52 8.01
C ASN A 61 -31.70 -2.65 8.09
N PRO A 62 -31.80 -3.68 7.23
CA PRO A 62 -30.81 -4.74 7.19
C PRO A 62 -29.40 -4.22 6.96
N THR A 63 -28.43 -4.80 7.64
CA THR A 63 -27.01 -4.41 7.52
C THR A 63 -26.40 -5.04 6.28
N VAL A 64 -26.72 -4.48 5.11
CA VAL A 64 -26.27 -4.99 3.79
C VAL A 64 -24.86 -4.53 3.38
N HIS A 65 -24.12 -3.91 4.30
CA HIS A 65 -22.89 -3.17 3.99
C HIS A 65 -21.80 -4.07 3.41
N LEU A 66 -21.57 -5.25 4.01
CA LEU A 66 -20.54 -6.18 3.56
C LEU A 66 -20.93 -6.87 2.24
N HIS A 67 -22.21 -7.20 2.06
CA HIS A 67 -22.74 -7.66 0.77
C HIS A 67 -22.54 -6.60 -0.34
N ALA A 68 -22.79 -5.33 -0.04
CA ALA A 68 -22.58 -4.27 -1.01
C ALA A 68 -21.10 -4.03 -1.31
N GLN A 69 -20.23 -4.12 -0.30
CA GLN A 69 -18.77 -4.02 -0.47
C GLN A 69 -18.19 -5.20 -1.26
N SER A 70 -18.83 -6.38 -1.23
CA SER A 70 -18.45 -7.52 -2.07
C SER A 70 -18.87 -7.36 -3.54
N GLY A 71 -19.61 -6.30 -3.88
CA GLY A 71 -20.10 -5.99 -5.23
C GLY A 71 -21.57 -6.34 -5.46
N GLY A 72 -22.23 -6.95 -4.47
CA GLY A 72 -23.67 -7.20 -4.50
C GLY A 72 -24.47 -5.89 -4.51
N ARG A 73 -25.64 -5.88 -5.16
CA ARG A 73 -26.50 -4.70 -5.20
C ARG A 73 -27.71 -4.90 -4.30
N PRO A 74 -27.88 -4.09 -3.23
CA PRO A 74 -29.09 -4.16 -2.43
C PRO A 74 -30.34 -3.85 -3.25
N VAL A 75 -31.43 -4.56 -2.96
CA VAL A 75 -32.73 -4.43 -3.63
C VAL A 75 -33.77 -3.97 -2.61
N PHE A 76 -34.60 -2.99 -2.98
CA PHE A 76 -35.65 -2.50 -2.09
C PHE A 76 -36.83 -3.48 -2.05
N ASP A 77 -37.23 -3.87 -0.85
CA ASP A 77 -38.43 -4.68 -0.58
C ASP A 77 -39.53 -3.75 -0.05
N GLU A 78 -40.61 -3.60 -0.84
CA GLU A 78 -41.73 -2.70 -0.51
C GLU A 78 -42.56 -3.18 0.70
N ALA A 79 -42.66 -4.50 0.91
CA ALA A 79 -43.44 -5.07 2.01
C ALA A 79 -42.74 -4.91 3.36
N LYS A 80 -41.40 -5.06 3.36
CA LYS A 80 -40.53 -4.87 4.52
C LYS A 80 -40.03 -3.43 4.65
N ALA A 81 -40.30 -2.57 3.66
CA ALA A 81 -39.89 -1.18 3.55
C ALA A 81 -38.38 -0.96 3.83
N CYS A 82 -37.53 -1.81 3.27
CA CYS A 82 -36.08 -1.74 3.49
C CYS A 82 -35.28 -2.34 2.33
N PHE A 83 -33.96 -2.10 2.31
CA PHE A 83 -33.08 -2.75 1.35
C PHE A 83 -32.61 -4.11 1.87
N LEU A 84 -32.77 -5.13 1.03
CA LEU A 84 -32.26 -6.47 1.26
C LEU A 84 -31.02 -6.72 0.40
N PRO A 85 -30.14 -7.68 0.78
CA PRO A 85 -29.11 -8.20 -0.11
C PRO A 85 -29.74 -8.69 -1.42
N GLY A 86 -29.16 -8.30 -2.54
CA GLY A 86 -29.56 -8.79 -3.85
C GLY A 86 -28.77 -10.05 -4.23
N PHE A 87 -28.55 -10.23 -5.53
CA PHE A 87 -27.70 -11.31 -6.02
C PHE A 87 -26.26 -11.14 -5.51
N SER A 88 -25.74 -12.19 -4.86
CA SER A 88 -24.36 -12.24 -4.41
C SER A 88 -23.42 -12.51 -5.58
N VAL A 89 -22.35 -11.70 -5.70
CA VAL A 89 -21.33 -11.83 -6.76
C VAL A 89 -20.04 -12.51 -6.27
N GLN A 90 -19.99 -12.86 -4.99
CA GLN A 90 -18.88 -13.59 -4.37
C GLN A 90 -19.40 -14.86 -3.68
N ALA A 91 -18.51 -15.69 -3.18
CA ALA A 91 -18.88 -16.87 -2.37
C ALA A 91 -19.31 -16.47 -0.94
N GLU A 92 -20.25 -15.52 -0.82
CA GLU A 92 -20.86 -15.08 0.44
C GLU A 92 -22.35 -15.40 0.47
N ARG A 93 -22.90 -15.53 1.68
CA ARG A 93 -24.32 -15.72 1.92
C ARG A 93 -24.76 -14.79 3.05
N SER A 94 -25.83 -14.04 2.80
CA SER A 94 -26.50 -13.26 3.82
C SER A 94 -27.61 -14.10 4.49
N THR A 95 -27.66 -14.13 5.82
CA THR A 95 -28.66 -14.89 6.58
C THR A 95 -29.12 -14.13 7.83
N GLY A 96 -30.33 -14.44 8.31
CA GLY A 96 -30.97 -13.74 9.42
C GLY A 96 -31.45 -12.33 9.05
N ALA A 97 -31.46 -11.41 10.03
CA ALA A 97 -32.00 -10.06 9.84
C ALA A 97 -31.29 -9.23 8.77
N CYS A 98 -30.00 -9.51 8.47
CA CYS A 98 -29.31 -8.84 7.36
C CYS A 98 -29.83 -9.28 5.98
N ALA A 99 -30.47 -10.45 5.88
CA ALA A 99 -31.19 -10.92 4.70
C ALA A 99 -32.69 -10.52 4.72
N GLY A 100 -33.12 -9.75 5.72
CA GLY A 100 -34.51 -9.35 5.91
C GLY A 100 -35.37 -10.37 6.63
N GLU A 101 -34.79 -11.42 7.22
CA GLU A 101 -35.54 -12.36 8.06
C GLU A 101 -35.58 -11.85 9.50
N PHE A 102 -36.72 -11.34 9.94
CA PHE A 102 -36.86 -10.71 11.26
C PHE A 102 -37.46 -11.65 12.34
N ASP A 103 -38.03 -12.78 11.94
CA ASP A 103 -38.46 -13.83 12.87
C ASP A 103 -37.27 -14.72 13.27
N LEU A 104 -37.10 -14.91 14.58
CA LEU A 104 -35.97 -15.65 15.13
C LEU A 104 -35.94 -17.12 14.67
N SER A 105 -37.11 -17.77 14.59
CA SER A 105 -37.16 -19.19 14.18
C SER A 105 -36.66 -19.34 12.75
N LEU A 106 -37.04 -18.41 11.87
CA LEU A 106 -36.62 -18.42 10.47
C LEU A 106 -35.13 -18.09 10.33
N CYS A 107 -34.61 -17.15 11.13
CA CYS A 107 -33.18 -16.85 11.16
C CYS A 107 -32.33 -18.10 11.44
N LEU A 108 -32.73 -18.88 12.45
CA LEU A 108 -32.00 -20.08 12.85
C LEU A 108 -32.00 -21.15 11.75
N VAL A 109 -33.17 -21.42 11.16
CA VAL A 109 -33.30 -22.41 10.08
C VAL A 109 -32.48 -21.98 8.85
N ARG A 110 -32.63 -20.72 8.40
CA ARG A 110 -31.88 -20.21 7.23
C ARG A 110 -30.38 -20.16 7.45
N ALA A 111 -29.92 -19.94 8.69
CA ALA A 111 -28.50 -19.97 9.00
C ALA A 111 -27.90 -21.37 8.80
N VAL A 112 -28.61 -22.43 9.25
CA VAL A 112 -28.18 -23.82 9.05
C VAL A 112 -28.17 -24.19 7.57
N GLU A 113 -29.21 -23.82 6.82
CA GLU A 113 -29.27 -24.05 5.37
C GLU A 113 -28.11 -23.37 4.64
N ALA A 114 -27.86 -22.08 4.92
CA ALA A 114 -26.75 -21.34 4.32
C ALA A 114 -25.38 -21.95 4.66
N ALA A 115 -25.20 -22.43 5.90
CA ALA A 115 -23.99 -23.13 6.31
C ALA A 115 -23.82 -24.46 5.56
N PHE A 116 -24.89 -25.23 5.39
CA PHE A 116 -24.85 -26.49 4.64
C PHE A 116 -24.51 -26.27 3.17
N GLU A 117 -25.07 -25.24 2.55
CA GLU A 117 -24.69 -24.85 1.19
C GLU A 117 -23.23 -24.42 1.10
N ALA A 118 -22.74 -23.65 2.08
CA ALA A 118 -21.35 -23.23 2.13
C ALA A 118 -20.39 -24.43 2.27
N LEU A 119 -20.72 -25.40 3.12
CA LEU A 119 -19.95 -26.64 3.28
C LEU A 119 -19.92 -27.45 1.98
N ARG A 120 -21.07 -27.66 1.34
CA ARG A 120 -21.14 -28.37 0.05
C ARG A 120 -20.33 -27.69 -1.04
N GLN A 121 -20.31 -26.37 -1.07
CA GLN A 121 -19.52 -25.60 -2.03
C GLN A 121 -18.00 -25.84 -1.88
N VAL A 122 -17.52 -26.12 -0.67
CA VAL A 122 -16.11 -26.45 -0.41
C VAL A 122 -15.86 -27.97 -0.38
N GLY A 123 -16.82 -28.78 -0.85
CA GLY A 123 -16.68 -30.24 -0.93
C GLY A 123 -16.80 -30.96 0.40
N ILE A 124 -17.41 -30.33 1.42
CA ILE A 124 -17.66 -30.93 2.72
C ILE A 124 -19.14 -31.31 2.81
N ASP A 125 -19.42 -32.58 3.04
CA ASP A 125 -20.78 -33.03 3.28
C ASP A 125 -21.28 -32.51 4.64
N PRO A 126 -22.41 -31.78 4.68
CA PRO A 126 -22.94 -31.27 5.92
C PRO A 126 -23.47 -32.40 6.79
N VAL A 127 -23.16 -32.35 8.08
CA VAL A 127 -23.73 -33.24 9.08
C VAL A 127 -24.99 -32.59 9.64
N THR A 128 -26.04 -33.40 9.88
CA THR A 128 -27.26 -32.93 10.53
C THR A 128 -26.94 -32.31 11.89
N VAL A 129 -27.44 -31.10 12.12
CA VAL A 129 -27.31 -30.39 13.39
C VAL A 129 -28.69 -30.16 13.99
N ASP A 130 -28.76 -30.16 15.32
CA ASP A 130 -29.98 -29.76 16.03
C ASP A 130 -30.18 -28.25 15.90
N THR A 131 -31.37 -27.84 15.49
CA THR A 131 -31.73 -26.42 15.31
C THR A 131 -32.70 -26.02 16.41
N PRO A 132 -32.38 -25.02 17.25
CA PRO A 132 -33.24 -24.65 18.37
C PRO A 132 -34.64 -24.25 17.91
N GLY A 133 -35.67 -24.90 18.46
CA GLY A 133 -37.06 -24.53 18.23
C GLY A 133 -37.44 -23.28 19.04
N THR A 134 -37.92 -22.23 18.37
CA THR A 134 -38.43 -21.02 19.02
C THR A 134 -39.88 -20.78 18.62
N ALA A 135 -40.62 -20.04 19.46
CA ALA A 135 -41.96 -19.61 19.10
C ALA A 135 -41.90 -18.73 17.84
N GLN A 136 -42.81 -18.96 16.91
CA GLN A 136 -43.00 -18.11 15.73
C GLN A 136 -43.89 -16.92 16.09
N HIS A 137 -43.49 -15.75 15.62
CA HIS A 137 -44.24 -14.52 15.82
C HIS A 137 -44.75 -14.00 14.48
N THR A 138 -46.07 -14.01 14.30
CA THR A 138 -46.69 -13.35 13.14
C THR A 138 -46.83 -11.87 13.44
N GLU A 139 -46.12 -11.04 12.68
CA GLU A 139 -46.25 -9.59 12.74
C GLU A 139 -47.33 -9.10 11.76
N ALA A 140 -48.01 -8.02 12.12
CA ALA A 140 -48.90 -7.33 11.20
C ALA A 140 -48.06 -6.58 10.13
N PRO A 141 -48.58 -6.37 8.91
CA PRO A 141 -47.86 -5.63 7.88
C PRO A 141 -47.35 -4.27 8.38
N LEU A 142 -46.09 -3.97 8.06
CA LEU A 142 -45.48 -2.69 8.37
C LEU A 142 -46.17 -1.58 7.57
N ARG A 143 -46.51 -0.47 8.24
CA ARG A 143 -46.90 0.76 7.57
C ARG A 143 -45.67 1.66 7.44
N ALA A 144 -45.11 1.73 6.24
CA ALA A 144 -44.02 2.66 5.95
C ALA A 144 -44.49 4.12 6.14
N LEU A 145 -43.77 4.87 6.97
CA LEU A 145 -44.04 6.28 7.27
C LEU A 145 -42.73 7.07 7.19
N TRP A 146 -42.41 7.56 5.99
CA TRP A 146 -41.16 8.29 5.70
C TRP A 146 -41.19 9.76 6.15
N SER A 147 -42.40 10.31 6.28
CA SER A 147 -42.63 11.65 6.83
C SER A 147 -43.97 11.68 7.54
N ILE A 148 -44.01 12.32 8.70
CA ILE A 148 -45.28 12.65 9.38
C ILE A 148 -45.87 13.89 8.70
N PRO A 149 -47.12 13.85 8.20
CA PRO A 149 -47.74 15.01 7.56
C PRO A 149 -47.74 16.24 8.45
N GLY A 150 -47.42 17.40 7.85
CA GLY A 150 -47.58 18.68 8.53
C GLY A 150 -49.04 19.12 8.57
N ASP A 151 -49.42 19.87 9.60
CA ASP A 151 -50.71 20.54 9.72
C ASP A 151 -50.44 22.04 9.96
N ARG A 152 -51.26 22.94 9.36
CA ARG A 152 -51.19 24.39 9.61
C ARG A 152 -51.44 24.73 11.09
N ALA A 153 -52.15 23.87 11.82
CA ALA A 153 -52.38 24.00 13.26
C ALA A 153 -51.20 23.53 14.14
N MET A 154 -50.13 22.98 13.55
CA MET A 154 -48.96 22.50 14.29
C MET A 154 -47.86 23.58 14.41
N PRO A 155 -47.12 23.62 15.53
CA PRO A 155 -45.93 24.46 15.63
C PRO A 155 -44.90 24.10 14.55
N ARG A 156 -44.17 25.09 14.01
CA ARG A 156 -43.02 24.85 13.12
C ARG A 156 -41.93 24.10 13.90
N GLY A 157 -41.79 22.80 13.66
CA GLY A 157 -40.75 21.94 14.24
C GLY A 157 -39.80 21.40 13.17
N LYS A 158 -38.56 21.07 13.57
CA LYS A 158 -37.60 20.40 12.69
C LYS A 158 -37.93 18.91 12.60
N LYS A 159 -37.80 18.34 11.40
CA LYS A 159 -37.92 16.90 11.15
C LYS A 159 -36.54 16.36 10.76
N PHE A 160 -35.76 15.96 11.76
CA PHE A 160 -34.40 15.48 11.55
C PHE A 160 -34.38 14.13 10.84
N VAL A 161 -33.42 13.97 9.93
CA VAL A 161 -33.15 12.75 9.15
C VAL A 161 -31.75 12.24 9.47
N ASP A 162 -30.76 13.15 9.58
CA ASP A 162 -29.43 12.87 10.10
C ASP A 162 -29.22 13.70 11.36
N TYR A 163 -29.06 13.02 12.50
CA TYR A 163 -28.90 13.68 13.79
C TYR A 163 -27.49 14.24 14.01
N GLN A 164 -26.46 13.66 13.37
CA GLN A 164 -25.08 14.10 13.59
C GLN A 164 -24.75 15.34 12.77
N ASN A 165 -25.36 15.47 11.59
CA ASN A 165 -25.16 16.61 10.68
C ASN A 165 -26.31 17.62 10.69
N ASP A 166 -27.28 17.47 11.60
CA ASP A 166 -28.48 18.32 11.68
C ASP A 166 -29.32 18.39 10.39
N THR A 167 -29.18 17.42 9.48
CA THR A 167 -29.92 17.37 8.22
C THR A 167 -31.39 17.06 8.47
N THR A 168 -32.29 17.85 7.89
CA THR A 168 -33.74 17.71 8.03
C THR A 168 -34.44 17.33 6.72
N GLU A 169 -35.71 16.92 6.82
CA GLU A 169 -36.58 16.71 5.65
C GLU A 169 -36.65 17.96 4.75
N ALA A 170 -36.63 19.16 5.34
CA ALA A 170 -36.72 20.41 4.61
C ALA A 170 -35.51 20.63 3.69
N ASP A 171 -34.31 20.22 4.12
CA ASP A 171 -33.06 20.34 3.36
C ASP A 171 -33.06 19.40 2.16
N ILE A 172 -33.54 18.17 2.34
CA ILE A 172 -33.69 17.19 1.25
C ILE A 172 -34.70 17.68 0.21
N ARG A 173 -35.86 18.18 0.66
CA ARG A 173 -36.86 18.75 -0.25
C ARG A 173 -36.38 20.03 -0.93
N LEU A 174 -35.53 20.82 -0.28
CA LEU A 174 -34.87 21.97 -0.90
C LEU A 174 -33.94 21.52 -2.02
N ALA A 175 -33.07 20.54 -1.76
CA ALA A 175 -32.19 19.98 -2.79
C ALA A 175 -32.99 19.48 -4.01
N ALA A 176 -34.12 18.79 -3.77
CA ALA A 176 -35.00 18.37 -4.86
C ALA A 176 -35.58 19.56 -5.64
N ARG A 177 -36.02 20.64 -4.98
CA ARG A 177 -36.51 21.86 -5.65
C ARG A 177 -35.43 22.57 -6.46
N GLU A 178 -34.18 22.54 -6.00
CA GLU A 178 -33.03 23.13 -6.69
C GLU A 178 -32.51 22.30 -7.87
N GLY A 179 -33.16 21.18 -8.17
CA GLY A 179 -32.86 20.38 -9.37
C GLY A 179 -32.01 19.15 -9.12
N TYR A 180 -31.58 18.90 -7.87
CA TYR A 180 -30.90 17.65 -7.55
C TYR A 180 -31.90 16.47 -7.62
N ARG A 181 -31.49 15.38 -8.27
CA ARG A 181 -32.32 14.17 -8.52
C ARG A 181 -31.66 12.90 -7.99
N SER A 182 -30.35 12.76 -8.19
CA SER A 182 -29.57 11.65 -7.67
C SER A 182 -29.39 11.75 -6.16
N ILE A 183 -29.53 10.63 -5.45
CA ILE A 183 -29.25 10.54 -4.01
C ILE A 183 -27.82 10.97 -3.69
N GLU A 184 -26.86 10.71 -4.58
CA GLU A 184 -25.46 11.10 -4.42
C GLU A 184 -25.27 12.63 -4.42
N HIS A 185 -26.08 13.37 -5.19
CA HIS A 185 -26.07 14.83 -5.16
C HIS A 185 -26.71 15.37 -3.89
N VAL A 186 -27.87 14.84 -3.50
CA VAL A 186 -28.56 15.25 -2.28
C VAL A 186 -27.68 14.99 -1.05
N LYS A 187 -27.00 13.85 -1.01
CA LYS A 187 -26.00 13.49 0.00
C LYS A 187 -24.93 14.58 0.16
N ARG A 188 -24.34 15.02 -0.95
CA ARG A 188 -23.27 16.05 -0.97
C ARG A 188 -23.78 17.44 -0.64
N TYR A 189 -24.97 17.79 -1.09
CA TYR A 189 -25.59 19.09 -0.85
C TYR A 189 -26.00 19.25 0.63
N THR A 190 -26.58 18.21 1.23
CA THR A 190 -27.19 18.25 2.57
C THR A 190 -26.29 17.72 3.69
N ALA A 191 -25.13 17.15 3.34
CA ALA A 191 -24.29 16.35 4.23
C ALA A 191 -24.96 15.09 4.83
N LEU A 192 -26.09 14.64 4.28
CA LEU A 192 -26.80 13.43 4.71
C LEU A 192 -25.84 12.22 4.73
N GLY A 193 -25.71 11.58 5.88
CA GLY A 193 -24.93 10.37 6.07
C GLY A 193 -23.41 10.56 6.03
N PHE A 194 -22.92 11.79 6.18
CA PHE A 194 -21.48 12.09 6.30
C PHE A 194 -20.95 11.98 7.73
N GLY A 195 -21.82 11.68 8.69
CA GLY A 195 -21.47 11.51 10.10
C GLY A 195 -20.51 10.33 10.33
N THR A 196 -19.98 10.24 11.55
CA THR A 196 -19.16 9.09 11.99
C THR A 196 -19.96 7.79 12.02
N ASP A 197 -21.29 7.87 12.07
CA ASP A 197 -22.20 6.72 11.92
C ASP A 197 -22.32 6.24 10.46
N GLN A 198 -21.88 7.05 9.49
CA GLN A 198 -21.99 6.82 8.04
C GLN A 198 -23.45 6.64 7.58
N GLY A 199 -24.39 7.34 8.21
CA GLY A 199 -25.80 7.38 7.81
C GLY A 199 -26.58 6.09 8.06
N LYS A 200 -26.12 5.25 9.00
CA LYS A 200 -26.80 4.00 9.41
C LYS A 200 -28.26 4.23 9.84
N LEU A 201 -28.57 5.40 10.39
CA LEU A 201 -29.91 5.77 10.84
C LEU A 201 -30.70 6.56 9.79
N GLY A 202 -30.02 7.42 9.02
CA GLY A 202 -30.66 8.46 8.20
C GLY A 202 -30.79 8.17 6.71
N ASN A 203 -29.90 7.36 6.12
CA ASN A 203 -29.79 7.29 4.65
C ASN A 203 -31.05 6.74 3.96
N VAL A 204 -31.65 5.67 4.50
CA VAL A 204 -32.87 5.08 3.93
C VAL A 204 -34.04 6.06 4.04
N ASN A 205 -34.16 6.76 5.17
CA ASN A 205 -35.18 7.79 5.38
C ASN A 205 -35.00 8.95 4.40
N GLY A 206 -33.78 9.47 4.28
CA GLY A 206 -33.49 10.58 3.37
C GLY A 206 -33.71 10.23 1.90
N MET A 207 -33.38 8.99 1.51
CA MET A 207 -33.68 8.47 0.18
C MET A 207 -35.19 8.34 -0.07
N ALA A 208 -35.96 7.82 0.88
CA ALA A 208 -37.41 7.70 0.74
C ALA A 208 -38.11 9.08 0.69
N ILE A 209 -37.62 10.05 1.45
CA ILE A 209 -38.07 11.46 1.38
C ILE A 209 -37.76 12.07 0.01
N LEU A 210 -36.57 11.79 -0.54
CA LEU A 210 -36.21 12.24 -1.89
C LEU A 210 -37.13 11.59 -2.94
N ALA A 211 -37.38 10.29 -2.83
CA ALA A 211 -38.29 9.56 -3.72
C ALA A 211 -39.69 10.19 -3.72
N ASP A 212 -40.24 10.46 -2.53
CA ASP A 212 -41.52 11.16 -2.36
C ASP A 212 -41.49 12.57 -2.99
N ALA A 213 -40.44 13.35 -2.74
CA ALA A 213 -40.29 14.70 -3.30
C ALA A 213 -40.21 14.72 -4.84
N LEU A 214 -39.74 13.63 -5.46
CA LEU A 214 -39.64 13.46 -6.90
C LEU A 214 -40.81 12.69 -7.53
N GLY A 215 -41.76 12.19 -6.73
CA GLY A 215 -42.86 11.35 -7.21
C GLY A 215 -42.41 9.99 -7.74
N GLN A 216 -41.34 9.43 -7.18
CA GLN A 216 -40.74 8.15 -7.57
C GLN A 216 -40.84 7.10 -6.45
N SER A 217 -40.66 5.83 -6.77
CA SER A 217 -40.53 4.78 -5.75
C SER A 217 -39.13 4.82 -5.10
N PRO A 218 -38.98 4.37 -3.84
CA PRO A 218 -37.67 4.23 -3.20
C PRO A 218 -36.69 3.35 -4.01
N SER A 219 -37.21 2.32 -4.68
CA SER A 219 -36.45 1.44 -5.58
C SER A 219 -35.82 2.16 -6.77
N ALA A 220 -36.44 3.25 -7.26
CA ALA A 220 -35.95 4.00 -8.43
C ALA A 220 -34.80 4.98 -8.09
N ILE A 221 -34.68 5.39 -6.83
CA ILE A 221 -33.59 6.27 -6.36
C ILE A 221 -32.29 5.46 -6.16
N GLY A 222 -32.42 4.25 -5.62
CA GLY A 222 -31.30 3.40 -5.25
C GLY A 222 -30.54 3.87 -4.00
N THR A 223 -29.64 3.04 -3.48
CA THR A 223 -28.80 3.39 -2.32
C THR A 223 -27.58 4.20 -2.76
N THR A 224 -26.99 4.93 -1.82
CA THR A 224 -25.62 5.45 -1.99
C THR A 224 -24.60 4.32 -1.96
N THR A 225 -23.39 4.59 -2.44
CA THR A 225 -22.30 3.60 -2.39
C THR A 225 -21.90 3.24 -0.96
N TYR A 226 -21.83 1.93 -0.64
CA TYR A 226 -21.28 1.41 0.61
C TYR A 226 -19.75 1.25 0.50
N ARG A 227 -18.99 1.77 1.47
CA ARG A 227 -17.52 1.76 1.44
C ARG A 227 -16.95 1.14 2.72
N PRO A 228 -15.81 0.43 2.64
CA PRO A 228 -15.04 0.10 3.83
C PRO A 228 -14.43 1.38 4.43
N ASN A 229 -14.19 1.44 5.74
CA ASN A 229 -14.54 0.43 6.74
C ASN A 229 -16.00 0.55 7.20
N TYR A 230 -16.63 -0.57 7.61
CA TYR A 230 -18.03 -0.55 8.12
C TYR A 230 -18.22 0.42 9.30
N THR A 231 -17.22 0.45 10.18
CA THR A 231 -17.04 1.43 11.26
C THR A 231 -15.60 1.94 11.22
N PRO A 232 -15.33 3.17 11.73
CA PRO A 232 -13.98 3.72 11.75
C PRO A 232 -12.96 2.79 12.40
N VAL A 233 -11.75 2.75 11.83
CA VAL A 233 -10.59 2.02 12.35
C VAL A 233 -9.46 3.03 12.54
N THR A 234 -8.68 2.90 13.61
CA THR A 234 -7.57 3.82 13.89
C THR A 234 -6.44 3.63 12.88
N PHE A 235 -5.74 4.71 12.53
CA PHE A 235 -4.59 4.63 11.62
C PHE A 235 -3.45 3.75 12.18
N GLY A 236 -3.26 3.73 13.50
CA GLY A 236 -2.29 2.85 14.15
C GLY A 236 -2.57 1.35 13.94
N ALA A 237 -3.85 0.95 13.93
CA ALA A 237 -4.22 -0.43 13.62
C ALA A 237 -3.94 -0.80 12.15
N ILE A 238 -4.09 0.16 11.22
CA ILE A 238 -3.79 -0.03 9.79
C ILE A 238 -2.27 -0.11 9.57
N ALA A 239 -1.49 0.77 10.21
CA ALA A 239 -0.03 0.77 10.10
C ALA A 239 0.63 -0.47 10.72
N GLY A 240 0.00 -1.05 11.76
CA GLY A 240 0.48 -2.26 12.42
C GLY A 240 1.87 -2.08 13.02
N ARG A 241 2.85 -2.89 12.58
CA ARG A 241 4.24 -2.85 13.05
C ARG A 241 5.20 -2.11 12.10
N ALA A 242 4.71 -1.59 10.97
CA ALA A 242 5.49 -0.81 10.02
C ALA A 242 5.68 0.63 10.52
N VAL A 243 6.40 0.79 11.64
CA VAL A 243 6.59 2.06 12.35
C VAL A 243 8.00 2.18 12.93
N GLY A 244 8.43 3.41 13.19
CA GLY A 244 9.73 3.70 13.81
C GLY A 244 10.91 3.47 12.87
N GLU A 245 12.13 3.76 13.35
CA GLU A 245 13.33 3.83 12.49
C GLU A 245 13.75 2.47 11.91
N VAL A 246 13.41 1.36 12.57
CA VAL A 246 13.91 0.01 12.21
C VAL A 246 12.88 -0.81 11.43
N LEU A 247 11.58 -0.65 11.71
CA LEU A 247 10.53 -1.49 11.13
C LEU A 247 9.67 -0.78 10.08
N PHE A 248 9.86 0.53 9.88
CA PHE A 248 9.14 1.28 8.86
C PHE A 248 9.53 0.85 7.45
N ASP A 249 10.82 0.68 7.17
CA ASP A 249 11.36 0.15 5.91
C ASP A 249 12.66 -0.64 6.19
N PRO A 250 12.98 -1.72 5.44
CA PRO A 250 14.19 -2.50 5.66
C PRO A 250 15.48 -1.68 5.54
N ILE A 251 16.43 -1.93 6.44
CA ILE A 251 17.77 -1.35 6.40
C ILE A 251 18.76 -2.42 5.90
N ARG A 252 19.34 -2.20 4.72
CA ARG A 252 20.37 -3.06 4.13
C ARG A 252 21.76 -2.60 4.53
N ARG A 253 22.63 -3.56 4.84
CA ARG A 253 23.99 -3.36 5.34
C ARG A 253 24.96 -4.25 4.59
N THR A 254 26.12 -3.72 4.24
CA THR A 254 27.19 -4.50 3.60
C THR A 254 27.90 -5.37 4.65
N PRO A 255 28.67 -6.39 4.24
CA PRO A 255 29.50 -7.16 5.18
C PRO A 255 30.52 -6.32 5.96
N MET A 256 30.89 -5.14 5.45
CA MET A 256 31.82 -4.21 6.08
C MET A 256 31.15 -3.20 7.02
N HIS A 257 29.81 -3.25 7.17
CA HIS A 257 29.06 -2.22 7.90
C HIS A 257 29.56 -1.97 9.33
N GLU A 258 29.83 -3.02 10.10
CA GLU A 258 30.32 -2.86 11.47
C GLU A 258 31.70 -2.19 11.52
N TRP A 259 32.58 -2.43 10.54
CA TRP A 259 33.86 -1.72 10.45
C TRP A 259 33.64 -0.22 10.20
N HIS A 260 32.67 0.12 9.33
CA HIS A 260 32.33 1.52 9.05
C HIS A 260 31.83 2.23 10.30
N VAL A 261 30.97 1.58 11.10
CA VAL A 261 30.50 2.08 12.40
C VAL A 261 31.66 2.24 13.38
N GLU A 262 32.50 1.22 13.54
CA GLU A 262 33.67 1.21 14.44
C GLU A 262 34.66 2.34 14.10
N ASN A 263 34.77 2.72 12.82
CA ASN A 263 35.68 3.75 12.33
C ASN A 263 35.00 5.12 12.13
N GLY A 264 33.82 5.32 12.73
CA GLY A 264 33.18 6.63 12.83
C GLY A 264 32.60 7.16 11.52
N ALA A 265 32.26 6.28 10.57
CA ALA A 265 31.60 6.69 9.33
C ALA A 265 30.28 7.42 9.63
N ALA A 266 30.08 8.56 8.96
CA ALA A 266 28.73 9.08 8.76
C ALA A 266 28.04 8.23 7.67
N PHE A 267 26.72 8.04 7.75
CA PHE A 267 25.97 7.24 6.78
C PHE A 267 24.94 8.08 6.04
N GLU A 268 24.71 7.74 4.78
CA GLU A 268 23.56 8.19 4.00
C GLU A 268 22.65 7.02 3.61
N ASP A 269 21.39 7.33 3.33
CA ASP A 269 20.41 6.38 2.82
C ASP A 269 20.41 6.39 1.30
N VAL A 270 20.91 5.30 0.69
CA VAL A 270 20.89 5.08 -0.77
C VAL A 270 19.87 4.00 -1.08
N GLY A 271 18.63 4.42 -1.29
CA GLY A 271 17.48 3.52 -1.20
C GLY A 271 17.41 2.92 0.21
N GLN A 272 17.39 1.60 0.30
CA GLN A 272 17.39 0.88 1.58
C GLN A 272 18.81 0.65 2.15
N TRP A 273 19.87 0.99 1.43
CA TRP A 273 21.24 0.76 1.88
C TRP A 273 21.75 1.88 2.78
N LYS A 274 22.35 1.52 3.90
CA LYS A 274 23.22 2.42 4.68
C LYS A 274 24.64 2.37 4.12
N ARG A 275 25.02 3.40 3.36
CA ARG A 275 26.36 3.53 2.79
C ARG A 275 27.19 4.55 3.59
N PRO A 276 28.50 4.32 3.77
CA PRO A 276 29.39 5.34 4.32
C PRO A 276 29.35 6.58 3.42
N TRP A 277 28.98 7.71 4.03
CA TRP A 277 28.91 9.00 3.36
C TRP A 277 30.28 9.69 3.35
N TYR A 278 30.95 9.73 4.51
CA TYR A 278 32.31 10.20 4.73
C TYR A 278 32.83 9.72 6.11
N TYR A 279 34.13 9.82 6.34
CA TYR A 279 34.84 9.39 7.56
C TYR A 279 35.53 10.59 8.23
N PRO A 280 34.84 11.32 9.12
CA PRO A 280 35.41 12.49 9.77
C PRO A 280 36.50 12.11 10.79
N LEU A 281 37.62 12.84 10.78
CA LEU A 281 38.54 12.84 11.91
C LEU A 281 38.05 13.80 13.01
N ARG A 282 38.60 13.67 14.20
CA ARG A 282 38.23 14.52 15.35
C ARG A 282 38.40 16.00 15.00
N GLY A 283 37.30 16.74 15.02
CA GLY A 283 37.27 18.19 14.75
C GLY A 283 37.05 18.56 13.28
N GLU A 284 36.89 17.59 12.39
CA GLU A 284 36.49 17.82 11.01
C GLU A 284 34.97 17.94 10.89
N ASP A 285 34.53 18.89 10.07
CA ASP A 285 33.20 18.91 9.49
C ASP A 285 33.19 18.09 8.19
N ARG A 286 32.02 17.93 7.57
CA ARG A 286 31.86 17.17 6.33
C ARG A 286 32.80 17.66 5.23
N GLU A 287 32.86 18.97 4.99
CA GLU A 287 33.62 19.54 3.88
C GLU A 287 35.12 19.27 4.02
N LYS A 288 35.68 19.44 5.23
CA LYS A 288 37.09 19.14 5.50
C LYS A 288 37.40 17.65 5.36
N ALA A 289 36.54 16.78 5.89
CA ALA A 289 36.71 15.33 5.78
C ALA A 289 36.72 14.89 4.31
N VAL A 290 35.72 15.34 3.54
CA VAL A 290 35.60 15.01 2.11
C VAL A 290 36.76 15.57 1.29
N SER A 291 37.19 16.81 1.56
CA SER A 291 38.36 17.40 0.90
C SER A 291 39.63 16.59 1.16
N ARG A 292 39.87 16.21 2.43
CA ARG A 292 40.99 15.33 2.81
C ARG A 292 40.92 13.97 2.12
N GLU A 293 39.75 13.33 2.10
CA GLU A 293 39.52 12.04 1.44
C GLU A 293 39.83 12.10 -0.07
N CYS A 294 39.33 13.12 -0.76
CA CYS A 294 39.62 13.34 -2.18
C CYS A 294 41.12 13.54 -2.44
N LEU A 295 41.76 14.44 -1.69
CA LEU A 295 43.19 14.71 -1.84
C LEU A 295 44.05 13.49 -1.52
N ALA A 296 43.73 12.75 -0.46
CA ALA A 296 44.44 11.52 -0.11
C ALA A 296 44.33 10.46 -1.22
N THR A 297 43.16 10.33 -1.83
CA THR A 297 42.94 9.42 -2.96
C THR A 297 43.78 9.81 -4.17
N ARG A 298 43.83 11.11 -4.52
CA ARG A 298 44.63 11.62 -5.66
C ARG A 298 46.13 11.58 -5.41
N HIS A 299 46.58 11.80 -4.17
CA HIS A 299 48.00 11.84 -3.84
C HIS A 299 48.59 10.48 -3.49
N SER A 300 47.78 9.53 -3.04
CA SER A 300 48.26 8.20 -2.66
C SER A 300 47.25 7.09 -2.98
N VAL A 301 46.39 6.72 -2.03
CA VAL A 301 45.39 5.65 -2.19
C VAL A 301 44.18 5.87 -1.28
N GLY A 302 43.00 5.87 -1.88
CA GLY A 302 41.70 5.83 -1.21
C GLY A 302 41.08 4.45 -1.31
N ILE A 303 40.19 4.11 -0.37
CA ILE A 303 39.43 2.85 -0.36
C ILE A 303 37.94 3.12 -0.12
N LEU A 304 37.09 2.46 -0.91
CA LEU A 304 35.64 2.61 -0.92
C LEU A 304 34.93 1.25 -0.91
N ASP A 305 33.85 1.17 -0.15
CA ASP A 305 32.90 0.05 -0.20
C ASP A 305 31.93 0.22 -1.39
N ALA A 306 32.16 -0.56 -2.44
CA ALA A 306 31.35 -0.58 -3.66
C ALA A 306 30.39 -1.79 -3.71
N SER A 307 30.17 -2.46 -2.58
CA SER A 307 29.39 -3.71 -2.52
C SER A 307 27.92 -3.52 -2.91
N THR A 308 27.39 -2.30 -2.82
CA THR A 308 25.96 -2.01 -3.02
C THR A 308 25.52 -1.93 -4.48
N LEU A 309 26.45 -1.82 -5.44
CA LEU A 309 26.12 -1.81 -6.87
C LEU A 309 25.32 -3.05 -7.25
N GLY A 310 24.34 -2.93 -8.14
CA GLY A 310 23.66 -4.13 -8.65
C GLY A 310 24.63 -4.96 -9.47
N LYS A 311 24.50 -6.29 -9.38
CA LYS A 311 25.36 -7.24 -10.08
C LYS A 311 24.50 -8.35 -10.67
N ILE A 312 24.56 -8.54 -11.98
CA ILE A 312 23.78 -9.54 -12.70
C ILE A 312 24.75 -10.40 -13.50
N GLU A 313 24.75 -11.70 -13.23
CA GLU A 313 25.43 -12.65 -14.09
C GLU A 313 24.49 -13.01 -15.25
N ILE A 314 24.99 -12.85 -16.47
CA ILE A 314 24.25 -13.06 -17.72
C ILE A 314 24.95 -14.20 -18.45
N THR A 315 24.26 -15.32 -18.62
CA THR A 315 24.82 -16.52 -19.24
C THR A 315 24.00 -16.96 -20.44
N GLY A 316 24.66 -17.53 -21.45
CA GLY A 316 24.01 -18.14 -22.60
C GLY A 316 24.56 -17.65 -23.94
N ARG A 317 24.30 -18.43 -24.98
CA ARG A 317 24.89 -18.21 -26.32
C ARG A 317 24.49 -16.87 -26.94
N ASP A 318 23.32 -16.36 -26.58
CA ASP A 318 22.75 -15.12 -27.11
C ASP A 318 22.98 -13.92 -26.16
N ALA A 319 23.81 -14.06 -25.13
CA ALA A 319 24.03 -12.99 -24.14
C ALA A 319 24.58 -11.69 -24.76
N ALA A 320 25.50 -11.81 -25.72
CA ALA A 320 26.04 -10.64 -26.43
C ALA A 320 24.99 -9.93 -27.28
N GLU A 321 24.04 -10.69 -27.86
CA GLU A 321 22.91 -10.14 -28.61
C GLU A 321 21.97 -9.37 -27.69
N LEU A 322 21.63 -9.93 -26.51
CA LEU A 322 20.83 -9.21 -25.53
C LEU A 322 21.49 -7.89 -25.12
N LEU A 323 22.80 -7.91 -24.84
CA LEU A 323 23.54 -6.71 -24.47
C LEU A 323 23.54 -5.64 -25.57
N ASP A 324 23.70 -6.03 -26.84
CA ASP A 324 23.59 -5.12 -28.00
C ASP A 324 22.21 -4.45 -28.10
N ARG A 325 21.13 -5.11 -27.65
CA ARG A 325 19.77 -4.55 -27.69
C ARG A 325 19.48 -3.62 -26.51
N ILE A 326 20.08 -3.89 -25.36
CA ILE A 326 19.80 -3.18 -24.10
C ILE A 326 20.66 -1.94 -23.93
N TYR A 327 21.94 -2.04 -24.29
CA TYR A 327 22.87 -0.93 -24.20
C TYR A 327 22.93 -0.13 -25.49
N THR A 328 23.32 1.14 -25.36
CA THR A 328 23.51 2.06 -26.50
C THR A 328 24.72 1.78 -27.37
N ASN A 329 25.69 1.00 -26.88
CA ASN A 329 26.93 0.68 -27.57
C ASN A 329 27.06 -0.81 -27.88
N ALA A 330 27.96 -1.17 -28.80
CA ALA A 330 28.15 -2.56 -29.22
C ALA A 330 28.85 -3.41 -28.14
N TRP A 331 28.54 -4.71 -28.09
CA TRP A 331 29.01 -5.71 -27.11
C TRP A 331 29.55 -6.99 -27.73
N LYS A 332 29.05 -7.42 -28.90
CA LYS A 332 29.54 -8.63 -29.59
C LYS A 332 31.05 -8.65 -29.83
N SER A 333 31.65 -7.47 -30.04
CA SER A 333 33.09 -7.30 -30.29
C SER A 333 33.96 -7.27 -29.03
N LEU A 334 33.38 -7.30 -27.82
CA LEU A 334 34.14 -7.23 -26.57
C LEU A 334 34.94 -8.53 -26.37
N PRO A 335 36.27 -8.52 -26.29
CA PRO A 335 37.05 -9.73 -26.04
C PRO A 335 36.78 -10.30 -24.64
N VAL A 336 36.95 -11.61 -24.47
CA VAL A 336 36.97 -12.23 -23.13
C VAL A 336 38.09 -11.61 -22.29
N GLY A 337 37.86 -11.38 -20.99
CA GLY A 337 38.80 -10.70 -20.10
C GLY A 337 38.66 -9.18 -20.10
N ARG A 338 37.80 -8.61 -20.95
CA ARG A 338 37.61 -7.16 -21.09
C ARG A 338 36.28 -6.71 -20.48
N CYS A 339 36.29 -5.45 -20.06
CA CYS A 339 35.17 -4.74 -19.50
C CYS A 339 34.77 -3.59 -20.44
N ARG A 340 33.52 -3.16 -20.40
CA ARG A 340 33.05 -2.00 -21.15
C ARG A 340 31.99 -1.27 -20.33
N TYR A 341 32.01 0.06 -20.36
CA TYR A 341 30.96 0.90 -19.80
C TYR A 341 29.84 1.06 -20.84
N GLY A 342 28.58 1.09 -20.40
CA GLY A 342 27.44 1.34 -21.28
C GLY A 342 26.31 2.08 -20.55
N LEU A 343 25.52 2.79 -21.34
CA LEU A 343 24.26 3.42 -20.91
C LEU A 343 23.09 2.55 -21.36
N MET A 344 22.15 2.30 -20.47
CA MET A 344 20.88 1.63 -20.72
C MET A 344 19.80 2.70 -20.82
N LEU A 345 18.98 2.66 -21.87
CA LEU A 345 17.92 3.63 -22.08
C LEU A 345 16.54 2.99 -21.89
N GLY A 346 15.56 3.82 -21.53
CA GLY A 346 14.15 3.49 -21.68
C GLY A 346 13.72 3.49 -23.15
N GLU A 347 12.51 3.03 -23.41
CA GLU A 347 11.89 3.05 -24.76
C GLU A 347 11.76 4.48 -25.32
N ASP A 348 11.74 5.50 -24.46
CA ASP A 348 11.70 6.92 -24.82
C ASP A 348 13.07 7.51 -25.18
N GLY A 349 14.14 6.71 -25.10
CA GLY A 349 15.52 7.14 -25.36
C GLY A 349 16.18 7.89 -24.21
N MET A 350 15.56 7.97 -23.04
CA MET A 350 16.14 8.60 -21.86
C MET A 350 17.01 7.61 -21.07
N VAL A 351 18.05 8.12 -20.41
CA VAL A 351 18.94 7.30 -19.59
C VAL A 351 18.15 6.70 -18.42
N MET A 352 18.18 5.39 -18.31
CA MET A 352 17.50 4.61 -17.27
C MET A 352 18.48 4.09 -16.21
N ASP A 353 19.63 3.57 -16.65
CA ASP A 353 20.69 3.07 -15.78
C ASP A 353 22.02 3.03 -16.56
N ASP A 354 23.12 2.79 -15.87
CA ASP A 354 24.45 2.67 -16.45
C ASP A 354 25.33 1.69 -15.67
N GLY A 355 26.48 1.36 -16.25
CA GLY A 355 27.49 0.63 -15.52
C GLY A 355 28.47 -0.10 -16.41
N VAL A 356 29.32 -0.91 -15.78
CA VAL A 356 30.34 -1.70 -16.45
C VAL A 356 29.91 -3.15 -16.55
N THR A 357 29.94 -3.71 -17.76
CA THR A 357 29.75 -5.14 -17.98
C THR A 357 31.06 -5.78 -18.42
N SER A 358 31.39 -6.93 -17.83
CA SER A 358 32.64 -7.67 -18.03
C SER A 358 32.37 -8.99 -18.72
N ARG A 359 33.10 -9.31 -19.80
CA ARG A 359 32.98 -10.59 -20.51
C ARG A 359 33.89 -11.63 -19.86
N LEU A 360 33.32 -12.42 -18.96
CA LEU A 360 34.04 -13.39 -18.13
C LEU A 360 34.48 -14.64 -18.92
N SER A 361 33.65 -15.09 -19.85
CA SER A 361 33.96 -16.14 -20.83
C SER A 361 33.16 -15.89 -22.11
N GLU A 362 33.25 -16.78 -23.10
CA GLU A 362 32.57 -16.61 -24.38
C GLU A 362 31.08 -16.27 -24.26
N HIS A 363 30.39 -16.91 -23.31
CA HIS A 363 28.94 -16.82 -23.08
C HIS A 363 28.57 -16.43 -21.64
N ARG A 364 29.50 -15.85 -20.88
CA ARG A 364 29.26 -15.40 -19.50
C ARG A 364 29.69 -13.95 -19.33
N TYR A 365 28.78 -13.13 -18.86
CA TYR A 365 29.00 -11.72 -18.58
C TYR A 365 28.62 -11.41 -17.13
N LEU A 366 29.30 -10.43 -16.54
CA LEU A 366 28.93 -9.84 -15.26
C LEU A 366 28.63 -8.37 -15.49
N MET A 367 27.35 -8.02 -15.42
CA MET A 367 26.86 -6.65 -15.49
C MET A 367 26.88 -6.03 -14.10
N THR A 368 27.38 -4.80 -14.01
CA THR A 368 27.17 -3.93 -12.86
C THR A 368 26.21 -2.82 -13.23
N THR A 369 25.37 -2.43 -12.28
CA THR A 369 24.35 -1.38 -12.41
C THR A 369 24.53 -0.36 -11.29
N THR A 370 23.79 0.73 -11.32
CA THR A 370 23.71 1.63 -10.15
C THR A 370 23.19 0.87 -8.90
N THR A 371 23.45 1.43 -7.71
CA THR A 371 22.94 0.86 -6.45
C THR A 371 21.40 0.87 -6.40
N GLY A 372 20.78 1.98 -6.83
CA GLY A 372 19.32 2.14 -6.83
C GLY A 372 18.63 1.33 -7.93
N GLY A 373 19.27 1.16 -9.08
CA GLY A 373 18.72 0.49 -10.25
C GLY A 373 18.81 -1.03 -10.25
N ALA A 374 19.52 -1.66 -9.30
CA ALA A 374 19.81 -3.10 -9.30
C ALA A 374 18.59 -4.00 -9.57
N ALA A 375 17.49 -3.80 -8.84
CA ALA A 375 16.27 -4.57 -9.03
C ALA A 375 15.52 -4.18 -10.31
N HIS A 376 15.53 -2.89 -10.65
CA HIS A 376 14.85 -2.37 -11.83
C HIS A 376 15.48 -2.90 -13.12
N VAL A 377 16.82 -2.89 -13.23
CA VAL A 377 17.54 -3.40 -14.41
C VAL A 377 17.33 -4.90 -14.59
N LEU A 378 17.35 -5.70 -13.52
CA LEU A 378 17.05 -7.13 -13.65
C LEU A 378 15.63 -7.36 -14.19
N ASN A 379 14.64 -6.67 -13.63
CA ASN A 379 13.25 -6.75 -14.09
C ASN A 379 13.10 -6.26 -15.53
N TRP A 380 13.87 -5.25 -15.94
CA TRP A 380 13.90 -4.75 -17.31
C TRP A 380 14.39 -5.82 -18.27
N LEU A 381 15.53 -6.44 -17.98
CA LEU A 381 16.08 -7.53 -18.80
C LEU A 381 15.13 -8.73 -18.87
N GLU A 382 14.55 -9.14 -17.73
CA GLU A 382 13.57 -10.24 -17.66
C GLU A 382 12.32 -9.93 -18.47
N ARG A 383 11.78 -8.70 -18.39
CA ARG A 383 10.62 -8.28 -19.19
C ARG A 383 10.89 -8.50 -20.67
N TRP A 384 12.01 -7.97 -21.19
CA TRP A 384 12.35 -8.12 -22.61
C TRP A 384 12.54 -9.58 -23.03
N LEU A 385 13.24 -10.38 -22.22
CA LEU A 385 13.43 -11.80 -22.51
C LEU A 385 12.11 -12.60 -22.48
N GLN A 386 11.20 -12.27 -21.56
CA GLN A 386 9.97 -13.03 -21.40
C GLN A 386 8.86 -12.60 -22.37
N THR A 387 8.77 -11.32 -22.71
CA THR A 387 7.64 -10.79 -23.50
C THR A 387 7.98 -10.51 -24.95
N GLU A 388 9.21 -10.07 -25.25
CA GLU A 388 9.59 -9.63 -26.60
C GLU A 388 10.52 -10.60 -27.31
N TRP A 389 11.48 -11.20 -26.59
CA TRP A 389 12.53 -12.05 -27.16
C TRP A 389 12.67 -13.43 -26.49
N PRO A 390 11.56 -14.19 -26.33
CA PRO A 390 11.59 -15.51 -25.66
C PRO A 390 12.41 -16.57 -26.40
N GLU A 391 12.80 -16.31 -27.66
CA GLU A 391 13.67 -17.17 -28.44
C GLU A 391 15.14 -17.13 -27.99
N LEU A 392 15.61 -16.00 -27.43
CA LEU A 392 17.00 -15.82 -27.01
C LEU A 392 17.36 -16.79 -25.88
N LYS A 393 18.50 -17.47 -26.00
CA LYS A 393 19.01 -18.38 -24.97
C LYS A 393 19.94 -17.63 -24.04
N VAL A 394 19.31 -16.86 -23.14
CA VAL A 394 19.97 -16.07 -22.11
C VAL A 394 19.31 -16.35 -20.75
N PHE A 395 20.13 -16.47 -19.72
CA PHE A 395 19.72 -16.68 -18.34
C PHE A 395 20.36 -15.62 -17.46
N LEU A 396 19.54 -15.00 -16.62
CA LEU A 396 19.92 -13.91 -15.74
C LEU A 396 19.95 -14.42 -14.30
N THR A 397 20.93 -13.99 -13.53
CA THR A 397 20.99 -14.28 -12.09
C THR A 397 21.51 -13.05 -11.36
N SER A 398 20.70 -12.51 -10.44
CA SER A 398 21.23 -11.50 -9.52
C SER A 398 22.30 -12.15 -8.64
N VAL A 399 23.49 -11.58 -8.70
CA VAL A 399 24.62 -11.91 -7.82
C VAL A 399 25.01 -10.70 -6.97
N THR A 400 24.08 -9.75 -6.80
CA THR A 400 24.29 -8.49 -6.07
C THR A 400 24.81 -8.74 -4.65
N ASP A 401 24.09 -9.55 -3.87
CA ASP A 401 24.45 -9.85 -2.47
C ASP A 401 25.49 -10.97 -2.35
N ARG A 402 25.90 -11.59 -3.47
CA ARG A 402 26.93 -12.65 -3.48
C ARG A 402 28.34 -12.06 -3.30
N TRP A 403 28.56 -10.84 -3.78
CA TRP A 403 29.88 -10.24 -3.90
C TRP A 403 30.03 -9.00 -3.01
N ALA A 404 31.02 -9.04 -2.11
CA ALA A 404 31.55 -7.82 -1.49
C ALA A 404 32.62 -7.23 -2.41
N VAL A 405 32.65 -5.89 -2.50
CA VAL A 405 33.56 -5.17 -3.40
C VAL A 405 34.32 -4.11 -2.62
N THR A 406 35.65 -4.26 -2.59
CA THR A 406 36.58 -3.25 -2.09
C THR A 406 37.21 -2.55 -3.27
N SER A 407 36.90 -1.27 -3.47
CA SER A 407 37.53 -0.44 -4.51
C SER A 407 38.71 0.32 -3.90
N ILE A 408 39.89 0.19 -4.49
CA ILE A 408 41.06 1.01 -4.15
C ILE A 408 41.43 1.89 -5.36
N ALA A 409 41.64 3.17 -5.12
CA ALA A 409 41.91 4.15 -6.17
C ALA A 409 43.06 5.10 -5.77
N GLY A 410 43.87 5.51 -6.74
CA GLY A 410 45.00 6.43 -6.54
C GLY A 410 46.32 5.87 -7.11
N PRO A 411 47.37 6.70 -7.21
CA PRO A 411 48.65 6.30 -7.79
C PRO A 411 49.32 5.12 -7.07
N LYS A 412 49.06 4.91 -5.78
CA LYS A 412 49.61 3.80 -4.98
C LYS A 412 48.72 2.55 -4.93
N SER A 413 47.56 2.56 -5.58
CA SER A 413 46.62 1.43 -5.58
C SER A 413 47.24 0.14 -6.15
N ARG A 414 48.08 0.24 -7.19
CA ARG A 414 48.76 -0.93 -7.79
C ARG A 414 49.77 -1.55 -6.84
N GLU A 415 50.67 -0.74 -6.29
CA GLU A 415 51.70 -1.20 -5.33
C GLU A 415 51.04 -1.89 -4.12
N LEU A 416 49.94 -1.32 -3.62
CA LEU A 416 49.14 -1.94 -2.57
C LEU A 416 48.53 -3.29 -3.00
N LEU A 417 47.89 -3.35 -4.17
CA LEU A 417 47.32 -4.59 -4.68
C LEU A 417 48.38 -5.69 -4.87
N GLU A 418 49.52 -5.35 -5.45
CA GLU A 418 50.65 -6.26 -5.68
C GLU A 418 51.17 -6.84 -4.36
N SER A 419 51.25 -6.02 -3.30
CA SER A 419 51.68 -6.47 -1.97
C SER A 419 50.74 -7.50 -1.32
N LEU A 420 49.49 -7.57 -1.78
CA LEU A 420 48.45 -8.45 -1.25
C LEU A 420 48.12 -9.62 -2.19
N SER A 421 48.62 -9.61 -3.42
CA SER A 421 48.20 -10.54 -4.46
C SER A 421 49.12 -11.75 -4.57
N GLU A 422 48.52 -12.92 -4.74
CA GLU A 422 49.22 -14.17 -5.06
C GLU A 422 48.77 -14.63 -6.46
N GLY A 423 49.71 -14.67 -7.41
CA GLY A 423 49.44 -15.14 -8.77
C GLY A 423 48.68 -14.16 -9.67
N ILE A 424 48.63 -12.88 -9.31
CA ILE A 424 48.07 -11.81 -10.16
C ILE A 424 49.21 -10.89 -10.61
N ASP A 425 49.41 -10.79 -11.92
CA ASP A 425 50.27 -9.78 -12.53
C ASP A 425 49.47 -8.47 -12.71
N CYS A 426 49.79 -7.47 -11.89
CA CYS A 426 49.10 -6.17 -11.90
C CYS A 426 49.76 -5.14 -12.84
N SER A 427 50.76 -5.56 -13.63
CA SER A 427 51.42 -4.69 -14.61
C SER A 427 50.40 -4.14 -15.62
N PRO A 428 50.63 -2.94 -16.18
CA PRO A 428 49.75 -2.37 -17.18
C PRO A 428 49.54 -3.25 -18.42
N GLU A 429 50.51 -4.09 -18.74
CA GLU A 429 50.50 -5.02 -19.87
C GLU A 429 49.63 -6.25 -19.58
N ALA A 430 49.74 -6.83 -18.39
CA ALA A 430 48.97 -8.02 -17.99
C ALA A 430 47.52 -7.68 -17.57
N LEU A 431 47.32 -6.55 -16.88
CA LEU A 431 46.01 -6.06 -16.45
C LEU A 431 45.75 -4.64 -17.00
N PRO A 432 45.54 -4.49 -18.32
CA PRO A 432 45.26 -3.19 -18.96
C PRO A 432 43.96 -2.54 -18.47
N PHE A 433 43.80 -1.23 -18.64
CA PHE A 433 42.57 -0.53 -18.26
C PHE A 433 41.33 -1.20 -18.88
N MET A 434 40.24 -1.32 -18.11
CA MET A 434 39.01 -2.04 -18.49
C MET A 434 39.24 -3.52 -18.81
N SER A 435 40.05 -4.20 -17.99
CA SER A 435 40.15 -5.66 -17.95
C SER A 435 39.94 -6.19 -16.55
N PHE A 436 39.80 -7.50 -16.44
CA PHE A 436 39.75 -8.19 -15.17
C PHE A 436 40.64 -9.43 -15.19
N CYS A 437 41.01 -9.90 -14.01
CA CYS A 437 41.67 -11.18 -13.79
C CYS A 437 41.05 -11.91 -12.59
N GLU A 438 41.29 -13.21 -12.50
CA GLU A 438 40.96 -14.03 -11.34
C GLU A 438 42.25 -14.50 -10.68
N GLY A 439 42.27 -14.55 -9.35
CA GLY A 439 43.45 -14.96 -8.60
C GLY A 439 43.19 -14.94 -7.10
N ARG A 440 44.21 -14.63 -6.30
CA ARG A 440 44.09 -14.52 -4.85
C ARG A 440 44.58 -13.16 -4.38
N VAL A 441 43.80 -12.53 -3.51
CA VAL A 441 44.17 -11.28 -2.82
C VAL A 441 43.95 -11.50 -1.34
N ALA A 442 44.94 -11.18 -0.50
CA ALA A 442 44.90 -11.44 0.94
C ALA A 442 44.57 -12.91 1.29
N GLY A 443 45.04 -13.86 0.47
CA GLY A 443 44.72 -15.29 0.62
C GLY A 443 43.25 -15.67 0.31
N ILE A 444 42.47 -14.78 -0.30
CA ILE A 444 41.05 -14.98 -0.65
C ILE A 444 40.93 -15.11 -2.17
N ALA A 445 40.12 -16.05 -2.66
CA ALA A 445 39.79 -16.13 -4.08
C ALA A 445 39.04 -14.87 -4.51
N ALA A 446 39.59 -14.15 -5.48
CA ALA A 446 39.11 -12.82 -5.86
C ALA A 446 39.05 -12.65 -7.38
N ARG A 447 38.12 -11.80 -7.82
CA ARG A 447 38.16 -11.19 -9.15
C ARG A 447 38.63 -9.75 -8.99
N VAL A 448 39.63 -9.34 -9.75
CA VAL A 448 40.14 -7.98 -9.70
C VAL A 448 39.87 -7.29 -11.03
N PHE A 449 39.13 -6.20 -10.99
CA PHE A 449 38.77 -5.39 -12.15
C PHE A 449 39.54 -4.09 -12.14
N ARG A 450 40.18 -3.72 -13.26
CA ARG A 450 40.82 -2.41 -13.41
C ARG A 450 39.82 -1.40 -14.00
N ILE A 451 38.85 -1.03 -13.17
CA ILE A 451 37.78 -0.07 -13.43
C ILE A 451 37.99 1.14 -12.54
N SER A 452 37.72 2.34 -13.06
CA SER A 452 37.87 3.59 -12.31
C SER A 452 36.68 4.50 -12.54
N PHE A 453 36.11 4.98 -11.44
CA PHE A 453 35.09 6.02 -11.43
C PHE A 453 35.62 7.36 -10.86
N SER A 454 36.89 7.43 -10.46
CA SER A 454 37.57 8.64 -9.97
C SER A 454 38.50 9.28 -11.01
N GLY A 455 38.77 8.56 -12.11
CA GLY A 455 39.78 8.90 -13.10
C GLY A 455 41.22 8.56 -12.68
N GLU A 456 41.42 8.05 -11.46
CA GLU A 456 42.70 7.54 -10.99
C GLU A 456 42.94 6.10 -11.47
N VAL A 457 44.17 5.60 -11.33
CA VAL A 457 44.41 4.15 -11.37
C VAL A 457 43.61 3.52 -10.23
N ALA A 458 42.74 2.56 -10.55
CA ALA A 458 41.86 1.94 -9.57
C ALA A 458 41.64 0.47 -9.87
N TYR A 459 41.34 -0.27 -8.80
CA TYR A 459 41.08 -1.70 -8.82
C TYR A 459 39.88 -2.01 -7.91
N GLU A 460 38.89 -2.71 -8.45
CA GLU A 460 37.78 -3.28 -7.69
C GLU A 460 38.06 -4.76 -7.40
N ILE A 461 38.13 -5.11 -6.13
CA ILE A 461 38.45 -6.45 -5.65
C ILE A 461 37.15 -7.09 -5.17
N ASN A 462 36.66 -8.07 -5.92
CA ASN A 462 35.41 -8.75 -5.67
C ASN A 462 35.69 -10.11 -5.00
N VAL A 463 35.13 -10.30 -3.81
CA VAL A 463 35.20 -11.56 -3.05
C VAL A 463 33.82 -12.02 -2.62
N SER A 464 33.71 -13.29 -2.23
CA SER A 464 32.51 -13.81 -1.58
C SER A 464 32.10 -12.92 -0.41
N ALA A 465 30.82 -12.57 -0.28
CA ALA A 465 30.35 -11.56 0.69
C ALA A 465 30.72 -11.87 2.16
N ASP A 466 30.72 -13.15 2.54
CA ASP A 466 31.17 -13.64 3.85
C ASP A 466 32.66 -13.36 4.15
N GLN A 467 33.47 -13.11 3.12
CA GLN A 467 34.89 -12.77 3.23
C GLN A 467 35.16 -11.26 3.06
N GLY A 468 34.13 -10.45 2.82
CA GLY A 468 34.27 -9.01 2.54
C GLY A 468 34.95 -8.24 3.66
N LEU A 469 34.55 -8.48 4.92
CA LEU A 469 35.14 -7.81 6.09
C LEU A 469 36.61 -8.19 6.29
N LEU A 470 36.97 -9.45 6.03
CA LEU A 470 38.36 -9.92 6.12
C LEU A 470 39.23 -9.21 5.08
N LEU A 471 38.77 -9.16 3.83
CA LEU A 471 39.47 -8.43 2.76
C LEU A 471 39.65 -6.96 3.14
N TRP A 472 38.57 -6.29 3.54
CA TRP A 472 38.59 -4.87 3.90
C TRP A 472 39.62 -4.55 4.98
N ARG A 473 39.60 -5.30 6.10
CA ARG A 473 40.56 -5.12 7.20
C ARG A 473 41.99 -5.36 6.73
N THR A 474 42.22 -6.36 5.88
CA THR A 474 43.57 -6.69 5.39
C THR A 474 44.11 -5.62 4.44
N VAL A 475 43.27 -5.09 3.55
CA VAL A 475 43.64 -3.98 2.65
C VAL A 475 43.92 -2.71 3.45
N MET A 476 43.07 -2.40 4.44
CA MET A 476 43.30 -1.26 5.35
C MET A 476 44.62 -1.37 6.12
N GLU A 477 44.96 -2.56 6.62
CA GLU A 477 46.22 -2.77 7.36
C GLU A 477 47.44 -2.59 6.46
N ALA A 478 47.49 -3.29 5.32
CA ALA A 478 48.60 -3.18 4.37
C ALA A 478 48.71 -1.77 3.77
N GLY A 479 47.58 -1.09 3.60
CA GLY A 479 47.50 0.28 3.08
C GLY A 479 48.09 1.35 4.01
N LYS A 480 48.32 1.05 5.30
CA LYS A 480 48.86 2.05 6.26
C LYS A 480 50.20 2.62 5.83
N SER A 481 51.10 1.81 5.26
CA SER A 481 52.40 2.27 4.75
C SER A 481 52.27 3.21 3.55
N PHE A 482 51.12 3.21 2.88
CA PHE A 482 50.79 4.08 1.76
C PHE A 482 49.90 5.26 2.19
N GLY A 483 49.55 5.41 3.46
CA GLY A 483 48.62 6.44 3.90
C GLY A 483 47.20 6.25 3.38
N ILE A 484 46.75 4.99 3.28
CA ILE A 484 45.40 4.64 2.81
C ILE A 484 44.33 5.42 3.58
N THR A 485 43.36 5.96 2.84
CA THR A 485 42.26 6.73 3.43
C THR A 485 40.91 6.14 3.02
N PRO A 486 40.06 5.69 3.96
CA PRO A 486 38.70 5.31 3.63
C PRO A 486 37.91 6.55 3.21
N TYR A 487 37.12 6.43 2.15
CA TYR A 487 36.27 7.50 1.68
C TYR A 487 34.87 6.98 1.36
N GLY A 488 33.88 7.86 1.51
CA GLY A 488 32.47 7.54 1.31
C GLY A 488 31.92 8.02 -0.02
N THR A 489 30.59 8.01 -0.13
CA THR A 489 29.89 8.43 -1.35
C THR A 489 30.07 9.91 -1.68
N ASP A 490 30.30 10.79 -0.70
CA ASP A 490 30.48 12.23 -0.97
C ASP A 490 31.79 12.48 -1.73
N ALA A 491 32.90 11.93 -1.23
CA ALA A 491 34.19 11.98 -1.92
C ALA A 491 34.14 11.24 -3.28
N MET A 492 33.42 10.12 -3.37
CA MET A 492 33.16 9.44 -4.65
C MET A 492 32.46 10.39 -5.66
N HIS A 493 31.46 11.16 -5.21
CA HIS A 493 30.75 12.11 -6.05
C HIS A 493 31.62 13.28 -6.52
N VAL A 494 32.55 13.76 -5.69
CA VAL A 494 33.52 14.79 -6.09
C VAL A 494 34.48 14.23 -7.14
N LEU A 495 35.12 13.10 -6.84
CA LEU A 495 36.15 12.51 -7.71
C LEU A 495 35.62 12.19 -9.11
N ARG A 496 34.40 11.64 -9.23
CA ARG A 496 33.77 11.37 -10.52
C ARG A 496 33.35 12.65 -11.24
N ALA A 497 32.89 13.67 -10.51
CA ALA A 497 32.45 14.93 -11.08
C ALA A 497 33.62 15.70 -11.71
N GLU A 498 34.80 15.66 -11.09
CA GLU A 498 36.05 16.21 -11.64
C GLU A 498 36.45 15.57 -12.99
N LYS A 499 35.91 14.38 -13.30
CA LYS A 499 36.10 13.70 -14.59
C LYS A 499 34.91 13.86 -15.55
N GLY A 500 33.84 14.51 -15.12
CA GLY A 500 32.61 14.66 -15.91
C GLY A 500 31.81 13.36 -16.08
N TYR A 501 32.03 12.36 -15.23
CA TYR A 501 31.20 11.14 -15.24
C TYR A 501 29.84 11.44 -14.63
N VAL A 502 28.78 10.85 -15.19
CA VAL A 502 27.41 11.02 -14.70
C VAL A 502 27.14 10.13 -13.49
N ILE A 503 26.10 10.47 -12.73
CA ILE A 503 25.45 9.57 -11.76
C ILE A 503 24.02 9.46 -12.27
N VAL A 504 23.57 8.22 -12.48
CA VAL A 504 22.21 7.92 -12.93
C VAL A 504 21.31 7.67 -11.72
#